data_AF-A0A1X7U6V1-F1
#
_entry.id   AF-A0A1X7U6V1-F1
#
_cell.length_a   1.000
_cell.length_b   1.000
_cell.length_c   1.000
_cell.angle_alpha   90.00
_cell.angle_beta   90.00
_cell.angle_gamma   90.00
#
_symmetry.space_group_name_H-M   'P 1'
#
loop_
_entity.id
_entity.type
_entity.pdbx_description
1 polymer ?
#
loop_
_entity_poly.entity_id
_entity_poly.type
_entity_poly.pdbx_seq_one_letter_code
_entity_poly.pdbx_strand_id
1 'polypeptide(L)'
;MVLCGSEIRGGACSETRNGRITCRVTGSRQHSKDLLQGGLEIPCVLTFDTGDKDLISKIRKLLITTENFKIGDEPVIAETEIKSVETTGDSSKKRRIEIDCESYVPLNDDDEIWVRIEGIVLYMSGMNRLSGGLELTEAIINSAQKLLKSQFPTLQGLGLTFEDQPCIDWVDNYIQIAHCRGNHWIAISTIGCDINKIHVYDSLYSNVDTNTEHNIKTIFASDVSISLPSVQKQLGLKDCGVFAIAFATHLAYSTKCTNHTLLSEKQFRQDNMRSHLINCFMTRSMTEFF
;
A
#
# COMPACT_ATOMS: atom_id res chain seq x y z
N MET A 1 -0.52 -16.00 26.85
CA MET A 1 -1.70 -15.85 27.72
C MET A 1 -1.32 -14.93 28.88
N VAL A 2 -1.66 -13.65 28.79
CA VAL A 2 -1.64 -12.71 29.93
C VAL A 2 -3.06 -12.18 30.01
N LEU A 3 -3.77 -12.57 31.07
CA LEU A 3 -5.12 -12.08 31.37
C LEU A 3 -4.96 -10.77 32.13
N CYS A 4 -5.46 -9.66 31.57
CA CYS A 4 -5.70 -8.44 32.33
C CYS A 4 -7.19 -8.12 32.25
N GLY A 5 -7.90 -8.49 33.33
CA GLY A 5 -9.21 -7.94 33.63
C GLY A 5 -9.09 -6.52 34.22
N SER A 6 -10.24 -5.86 34.27
CA SER A 6 -10.56 -4.55 34.88
C SER A 6 -10.33 -3.29 34.03
N GLU A 7 -11.29 -2.38 34.22
CA GLU A 7 -11.61 -1.19 33.45
C GLU A 7 -10.60 -0.03 33.60
N ILE A 8 -10.31 0.59 32.45
CA ILE A 8 -10.24 2.04 32.18
C ILE A 8 -9.12 2.88 32.85
N ARG A 9 -8.36 3.57 31.96
CA ARG A 9 -7.48 4.75 32.15
C ARG A 9 -6.21 4.55 32.97
N GLY A 10 -5.10 4.40 32.26
CA GLY A 10 -3.75 4.52 32.82
C GLY A 10 -2.80 3.53 32.14
N GLY A 11 -1.70 4.01 31.58
CA GLY A 11 -0.66 3.13 31.02
C GLY A 11 -0.14 2.17 32.08
N ALA A 12 -0.20 0.87 31.80
CA ALA A 12 0.40 -0.13 32.67
C ALA A 12 1.91 -0.15 32.43
N CYS A 13 2.70 0.24 33.44
CA CYS A 13 4.14 0.04 33.49
C CYS A 13 4.43 -1.13 34.43
N SER A 14 5.16 -2.13 33.93
CA SER A 14 5.80 -3.14 34.78
C SER A 14 7.31 -2.88 34.78
N GLU A 15 7.87 -2.64 35.98
CA GLU A 15 9.31 -2.50 36.17
C GLU A 15 9.92 -3.88 36.38
N THR A 16 10.80 -4.29 35.48
CA THR A 16 11.65 -5.47 35.66
C THR A 16 13.09 -5.00 35.82
N ARG A 17 13.92 -5.77 36.55
CA ARG A 17 15.21 -5.33 37.09
C ARG A 17 16.22 -4.76 36.07
N ASN A 18 16.03 -4.94 34.76
CA ASN A 18 16.96 -4.50 33.70
C ASN A 18 16.30 -3.79 32.48
N GLY A 19 15.07 -3.29 32.60
CA GLY A 19 14.43 -2.56 31.50
C GLY A 19 12.99 -2.16 31.77
N ARG A 20 12.53 -1.13 31.06
CA ARG A 20 11.17 -0.60 31.14
C ARG A 20 10.38 -0.99 29.89
N ILE A 21 9.23 -1.62 30.09
CA ILE A 21 8.27 -1.89 29.01
C ILE A 21 7.14 -0.88 29.13
N THR A 22 6.89 -0.15 28.05
CA THR A 22 5.78 0.80 27.96
C THR A 22 4.85 0.37 26.83
N CYS A 23 3.55 0.27 27.12
CA CYS A 23 2.52 0.02 26.11
C CYS A 23 1.74 1.30 25.84
N ARG A 24 1.77 1.76 24.58
CA ARG A 24 1.00 2.92 24.12
C ARG A 24 -0.10 2.45 23.17
N VAL A 25 -1.35 2.68 23.55
CA VAL A 25 -2.51 2.42 22.69
C VAL A 25 -2.47 3.37 21.49
N THR A 26 -2.55 2.82 20.29
CA THR A 26 -2.48 3.56 19.00
C THR A 26 -3.78 3.59 18.24
N GLY A 27 -4.81 2.87 18.71
CA GLY A 27 -6.09 2.82 18.03
C GLY A 27 -7.25 2.44 18.95
N SER A 28 -8.44 2.51 18.39
CA SER A 28 -9.66 2.05 19.06
C SER A 28 -9.70 0.54 19.16
N ARG A 29 -10.45 0.06 20.16
CA ARG A 29 -10.81 -1.35 20.29
C ARG A 29 -11.41 -1.88 18.98
N GLN A 30 -10.92 -3.01 18.51
CA GLN A 30 -11.45 -3.71 17.35
C GLN A 30 -11.61 -5.20 17.66
N HIS A 31 -12.33 -5.92 16.80
CA HIS A 31 -12.58 -7.34 17.00
C HIS A 31 -11.39 -8.16 16.49
N SER A 32 -10.79 -8.94 17.38
CA SER A 32 -9.66 -9.80 17.07
C SER A 32 -10.08 -10.93 16.16
N LYS A 33 -9.31 -11.10 15.09
CA LYS A 33 -9.49 -12.16 14.10
C LYS A 33 -8.73 -13.44 14.47
N ASP A 34 -7.84 -13.35 15.46
CA ASP A 34 -6.94 -14.44 15.87
C ASP A 34 -7.56 -15.37 16.91
N LEU A 35 -8.70 -14.98 17.50
CA LEU A 35 -9.43 -15.78 18.49
C LEU A 35 -10.73 -16.27 17.86
N LEU A 36 -10.88 -17.60 17.76
CA LEU A 36 -12.06 -18.26 17.19
C LEU A 36 -13.38 -17.85 17.86
N GLN A 37 -13.33 -17.46 19.13
CA GLN A 37 -14.48 -17.00 19.91
C GLN A 37 -14.80 -15.50 19.76
N GLY A 38 -13.98 -14.76 19.02
CA GLY A 38 -14.04 -13.31 18.96
C GLY A 38 -13.53 -12.66 20.24
N GLY A 39 -12.39 -11.97 20.16
CA GLY A 39 -11.85 -11.17 21.26
C GLY A 39 -11.89 -9.68 20.93
N LEU A 40 -11.76 -8.81 21.93
CA LEU A 40 -11.40 -7.41 21.66
C LEU A 40 -9.88 -7.29 21.60
N GLU A 41 -9.34 -6.80 20.50
CA GLU A 41 -7.94 -6.37 20.40
C GLU A 41 -7.84 -4.84 20.44
N ILE A 42 -6.73 -4.36 20.98
CA ILE A 42 -6.42 -2.93 21.08
C ILE A 42 -5.08 -2.74 20.38
N PRO A 43 -5.06 -2.03 19.24
CA PRO A 43 -3.81 -1.66 18.60
C PRO A 43 -2.93 -0.88 19.58
N CYS A 44 -1.71 -1.35 19.80
CA CYS A 44 -0.75 -0.68 20.66
C CYS A 44 0.67 -0.88 20.15
N VAL A 45 1.55 0.04 20.54
CA VAL A 45 2.99 -0.02 20.34
C VAL A 45 3.63 -0.32 21.69
N LEU A 46 4.43 -1.38 21.73
CA LEU A 46 5.25 -1.72 22.88
C LEU A 46 6.65 -1.14 22.68
N THR A 47 7.07 -0.30 23.62
CA THR A 47 8.43 0.25 23.66
C THR A 47 9.19 -0.45 24.78
N PHE A 48 10.32 -1.05 24.43
CA PHE A 48 11.27 -1.61 25.40
C PHE A 48 12.46 -0.66 25.52
N ASP A 49 12.64 -0.08 26.71
CA ASP A 49 13.74 0.81 27.01
C ASP A 49 14.71 0.11 27.98
N THR A 50 15.98 0.03 27.58
CA THR A 50 17.06 -0.50 28.40
C THR A 50 18.37 0.22 28.07
N GLY A 51 19.20 0.43 29.08
CA GLY A 51 20.58 0.90 28.88
C GLY A 51 21.52 -0.18 28.34
N ASP A 52 21.08 -1.44 28.25
CA ASP A 52 21.89 -2.58 27.83
C ASP A 52 21.65 -2.94 26.35
N LYS A 53 22.60 -2.53 25.49
CA LYS A 53 22.54 -2.79 24.04
C LYS A 53 22.61 -4.28 23.69
N ASP A 54 23.27 -5.11 24.51
CA ASP A 54 23.36 -6.55 24.28
C ASP A 54 22.02 -7.24 24.54
N LEU A 55 21.25 -6.72 25.50
CA LEU A 55 19.90 -7.18 25.77
C LEU A 55 18.95 -6.86 24.60
N ILE A 56 19.06 -5.66 23.99
CA ILE A 56 18.29 -5.28 22.79
C ILE A 56 18.59 -6.25 21.64
N SER A 57 19.87 -6.58 21.41
CA SER A 57 20.27 -7.53 20.37
C SER A 57 19.71 -8.93 20.60
N LYS A 58 19.71 -9.42 21.86
CA LYS A 58 19.12 -10.72 22.23
C LYS A 58 17.60 -10.72 22.02
N ILE A 59 16.90 -9.66 22.41
CA ILE A 59 15.45 -9.53 22.21
C ILE A 59 15.11 -9.52 20.72
N ARG A 60 15.85 -8.77 19.89
CA ARG A 60 15.66 -8.78 18.43
C ARG A 60 15.81 -10.19 17.85
N LYS A 61 16.85 -10.93 18.25
CA LYS A 61 17.05 -12.32 17.79
C LYS A 61 15.89 -13.24 18.20
N LEU A 62 15.37 -13.10 19.42
CA LEU A 62 14.23 -13.89 19.90
C LEU A 62 12.94 -13.58 19.13
N LEU A 63 12.68 -12.30 18.84
CA LEU A 63 11.50 -11.85 18.11
C LEU A 63 11.55 -12.20 16.61
N ILE A 64 12.74 -12.23 16.00
CA ILE A 64 12.91 -12.70 14.61
C ILE A 64 12.66 -14.21 14.51
N THR A 65 12.94 -14.97 15.59
CA THR A 65 12.73 -16.43 15.61
C THR A 65 11.26 -16.80 15.89
N THR A 66 10.41 -15.84 16.25
CA THR A 66 8.97 -16.05 16.46
C THR A 66 8.18 -15.26 15.41
N GLU A 67 7.56 -15.96 14.45
CA GLU A 67 7.02 -15.42 13.18
C GLU A 67 5.92 -14.32 13.25
N ASN A 68 5.73 -13.59 14.36
CA ASN A 68 4.57 -12.69 14.52
C ASN A 68 4.84 -11.33 15.20
N PHE A 69 6.06 -10.78 15.19
CA PHE A 69 6.32 -9.44 15.76
C PHE A 69 7.01 -8.45 14.80
N LYS A 70 6.44 -7.24 14.69
CA LYS A 70 7.03 -6.09 13.98
C LYS A 70 7.78 -5.21 14.99
N ILE A 71 9.08 -4.99 14.79
CA ILE A 71 9.94 -4.13 15.63
C ILE A 71 10.12 -2.78 14.92
N GLY A 72 9.94 -1.68 15.65
CA GLY A 72 10.29 -0.33 15.19
C GLY A 72 11.45 0.22 16.00
N ASP A 73 12.46 0.78 15.33
CA ASP A 73 13.70 1.26 15.93
C ASP A 73 13.83 2.78 15.78
N GLU A 74 13.31 3.58 16.72
CA GLU A 74 13.76 4.98 16.91
C GLU A 74 13.70 5.41 18.39
N PRO A 75 14.74 6.10 18.91
CA PRO A 75 14.76 6.65 20.26
C PRO A 75 14.07 8.03 20.32
N VAL A 76 13.09 8.19 21.22
CA VAL A 76 12.41 9.48 21.44
C VAL A 76 13.10 10.23 22.58
N ILE A 77 13.87 11.27 22.24
CA ILE A 77 14.35 12.28 23.20
C ILE A 77 13.22 13.29 23.41
N ALA A 78 12.77 13.43 24.66
CA ALA A 78 11.73 14.38 25.05
C ALA A 78 12.36 15.67 25.57
N GLU A 79 12.02 16.82 24.98
CA GLU A 79 12.01 18.09 25.73
C GLU A 79 10.72 18.89 25.45
N THR A 80 10.12 19.21 26.58
CA THR A 80 8.91 19.96 26.88
C THR A 80 8.99 21.42 26.44
N GLU A 81 7.86 22.03 26.04
CA GLU A 81 7.34 23.20 26.76
C GLU A 81 5.89 23.54 26.34
N ILE A 82 5.04 23.61 27.34
CA ILE A 82 3.62 23.97 27.30
C ILE A 82 3.53 25.48 27.46
N LYS A 83 2.76 26.17 26.61
CA LYS A 83 2.11 27.43 26.99
C LYS A 83 0.62 27.40 26.64
N SER A 84 -0.16 27.48 27.71
CA SER A 84 -1.60 27.65 27.81
C SER A 84 -2.07 29.01 27.28
N VAL A 85 -3.21 29.05 26.59
CA VAL A 85 -4.08 30.25 26.52
C VAL A 85 -5.55 29.80 26.53
N GLU A 86 -6.28 30.26 27.54
CA GLU A 86 -7.75 30.24 27.63
C GLU A 86 -8.35 31.25 26.63
N THR A 87 -9.53 30.97 26.06
CA THR A 87 -10.68 31.92 26.12
C THR A 87 -11.98 31.34 25.57
N THR A 88 -13.03 31.90 26.15
CA THR A 88 -14.48 31.74 26.04
C THR A 88 -15.11 32.07 24.67
N GLY A 89 -16.26 31.43 24.38
CA GLY A 89 -17.47 32.14 23.94
C GLY A 89 -17.70 32.44 22.44
N ASP A 90 -18.69 31.74 21.90
CA ASP A 90 -19.74 32.17 20.95
C ASP A 90 -19.52 32.31 19.42
N SER A 91 -20.55 31.81 18.73
CA SER A 91 -21.15 32.07 17.42
C SER A 91 -20.33 32.20 16.12
N SER A 92 -20.67 31.30 15.19
CA SER A 92 -20.85 31.52 13.74
C SER A 92 -19.69 32.15 12.93
N LYS A 93 -18.86 31.31 12.29
CA LYS A 93 -18.24 31.63 10.98
C LYS A 93 -17.63 30.40 10.30
N LYS A 94 -18.10 30.19 9.06
CA LYS A 94 -17.47 29.50 7.92
C LYS A 94 -15.96 29.29 8.11
N ARG A 95 -15.49 28.05 8.20
CA ARG A 95 -14.05 27.74 8.06
C ARG A 95 -13.82 26.66 7.01
N ARG A 96 -13.10 27.12 5.99
CA ARG A 96 -12.31 26.38 5.02
C ARG A 96 -11.60 25.23 5.74
N ILE A 97 -11.88 24.00 5.34
CA ILE A 97 -11.03 22.87 5.71
C ILE A 97 -9.84 22.96 4.76
N GLU A 98 -8.74 23.55 5.24
CA GLU A 98 -7.43 23.28 4.66
C GLU A 98 -7.13 21.83 5.00
N ILE A 99 -7.31 20.96 4.00
CA ILE A 99 -6.82 19.59 4.04
C ILE A 99 -5.32 19.72 3.81
N ASP A 100 -4.57 19.51 4.89
CA ASP A 100 -3.12 19.47 4.89
C ASP A 100 -2.67 18.36 3.91
N CYS A 101 -2.08 18.81 2.82
CA CYS A 101 -1.54 18.00 1.76
C CYS A 101 -0.19 17.42 2.21
N GLU A 102 0.03 16.14 1.91
CA GLU A 102 1.31 15.46 2.01
C GLU A 102 1.99 15.50 3.38
N SER A 103 1.85 14.41 4.15
CA SER A 103 2.98 14.00 5.01
C SER A 103 4.09 13.45 4.10
N TYR A 104 4.77 14.35 3.40
CA TYR A 104 6.09 14.10 2.83
C TYR A 104 7.00 13.83 4.02
N VAL A 105 7.20 12.55 4.34
CA VAL A 105 8.27 12.14 5.25
C VAL A 105 9.55 12.45 4.48
N PRO A 106 10.41 13.38 4.95
CA PRO A 106 11.67 13.66 4.30
C PRO A 106 12.42 12.34 4.11
N LEU A 107 12.88 12.08 2.89
CA LEU A 107 13.85 11.02 2.65
C LEU A 107 15.06 11.39 3.51
N ASN A 108 15.24 10.69 4.64
CA ASN A 108 16.49 10.74 5.37
C ASN A 108 17.58 10.30 4.38
N ASP A 109 18.63 11.11 4.22
CA ASP A 109 19.77 10.80 3.34
C ASP A 109 20.49 9.48 3.71
N ASP A 110 20.10 8.87 4.84
CA ASP A 110 20.58 7.58 5.34
C ASP A 110 19.65 6.39 5.03
N ASP A 111 18.57 6.56 4.25
CA ASP A 111 17.66 5.44 3.93
C ASP A 111 18.38 4.39 3.08
N GLU A 112 18.47 3.16 3.60
CA GLU A 112 19.20 2.08 2.97
C GLU A 112 18.50 1.64 1.67
N ILE A 113 19.28 1.38 0.62
CA ILE A 113 18.74 0.88 -0.64
C ILE A 113 18.26 -0.56 -0.43
N TRP A 114 16.98 -0.79 -0.71
CA TRP A 114 16.41 -2.13 -0.70
C TRP A 114 16.68 -2.86 -2.02
N VAL A 115 16.30 -2.26 -3.15
CA VAL A 115 16.46 -2.89 -4.47
C VAL A 115 16.48 -1.85 -5.60
N ARG A 116 17.16 -2.18 -6.70
CA ARG A 116 17.14 -1.40 -7.94
C ARG A 116 16.42 -2.17 -9.05
N ILE A 117 15.38 -1.58 -9.61
CA ILE A 117 14.52 -2.13 -10.67
C ILE A 117 14.51 -1.17 -11.84
N GLU A 118 15.10 -1.56 -12.97
CA GLU A 118 15.04 -0.81 -14.24
C GLU A 118 15.35 0.70 -14.09
N GLY A 119 16.40 0.99 -13.31
CA GLY A 119 16.88 2.34 -13.02
C GLY A 119 16.17 3.08 -11.87
N ILE A 120 15.07 2.53 -11.33
CA ILE A 120 14.40 3.06 -10.14
C ILE A 120 15.04 2.45 -8.89
N VAL A 121 15.34 3.30 -7.91
CA VAL A 121 15.87 2.88 -6.60
C VAL A 121 14.71 2.83 -5.62
N LEU A 122 14.49 1.66 -5.03
CA LEU A 122 13.60 1.48 -3.90
C LEU A 122 14.42 1.37 -2.62
N TYR A 123 14.00 2.08 -1.60
CA TYR A 123 14.65 2.12 -0.30
C TYR A 123 13.93 1.23 0.72
N MET A 124 14.57 1.00 1.85
CA MET A 124 14.06 0.15 2.92
C MET A 124 12.80 0.73 3.55
N SER A 125 12.65 2.05 3.59
CA SER A 125 11.36 2.69 3.92
C SER A 125 10.22 2.22 3.01
N GLY A 126 10.46 2.10 1.70
CA GLY A 126 9.51 1.56 0.72
C GLY A 126 9.17 0.09 0.98
N MET A 127 10.18 -0.72 1.31
CA MET A 127 9.99 -2.12 1.74
C MET A 127 9.09 -2.20 2.98
N ASN A 128 9.39 -1.41 4.00
CA ASN A 128 8.65 -1.35 5.27
C ASN A 128 7.21 -0.87 5.07
N ARG A 129 6.96 0.04 4.12
CA ARG A 129 5.59 0.42 3.74
C ARG A 129 4.85 -0.73 3.08
N LEU A 130 5.50 -1.44 2.17
CA LEU A 130 4.93 -2.57 1.47
C LEU A 130 4.60 -3.72 2.44
N SER A 131 5.53 -4.15 3.29
CA SER A 131 5.33 -5.18 4.32
C SER A 131 4.45 -4.71 5.49
N GLY A 132 4.40 -3.40 5.72
CA GLY A 132 3.60 -2.72 6.74
C GLY A 132 2.11 -2.69 6.46
N GLY A 133 1.68 -2.99 5.23
CA GLY A 133 0.28 -2.84 4.83
C GLY A 133 -0.14 -1.40 4.56
N LEU A 134 0.82 -0.52 4.21
CA LEU A 134 0.55 0.86 3.84
C LEU A 134 0.28 1.01 2.35
N GLU A 135 -0.34 2.13 1.97
CA GLU A 135 -0.55 2.48 0.56
C GLU A 135 0.78 2.56 -0.18
N LEU A 136 0.79 1.98 -1.39
CA LEU A 136 1.98 1.93 -2.23
C LEU A 136 2.32 3.32 -2.74
N THR A 137 3.61 3.62 -2.77
CA THR A 137 4.12 4.85 -3.39
C THR A 137 4.24 4.68 -4.89
N GLU A 138 4.30 5.79 -5.60
CA GLU A 138 4.49 5.82 -7.04
C GLU A 138 5.80 5.15 -7.46
N ALA A 139 6.86 5.28 -6.66
CA ALA A 139 8.14 4.60 -6.92
C ALA A 139 7.97 3.07 -6.98
N ILE A 140 7.15 2.50 -6.08
CA ILE A 140 6.83 1.06 -6.07
C ILE A 140 6.01 0.68 -7.31
N ILE A 141 4.97 1.46 -7.62
CA ILE A 141 4.12 1.22 -8.80
C ILE A 141 4.96 1.30 -10.09
N ASN A 142 5.75 2.35 -10.25
CA ASN A 142 6.62 2.55 -11.42
C ASN A 142 7.69 1.46 -11.54
N SER A 143 8.23 0.97 -10.42
CA SER A 143 9.14 -0.18 -10.44
C SER A 143 8.44 -1.45 -10.95
N ALA A 144 7.19 -1.69 -10.54
CA ALA A 144 6.40 -2.82 -11.03
C ALA A 144 6.05 -2.68 -12.52
N GLN A 145 5.64 -1.49 -12.96
CA GLN A 145 5.34 -1.23 -14.38
C GLN A 145 6.58 -1.45 -15.26
N LYS A 146 7.74 -0.89 -14.87
CA LYS A 146 8.99 -1.10 -15.61
C LYS A 146 9.42 -2.57 -15.65
N LEU A 147 9.29 -3.28 -14.53
CA LEU A 147 9.62 -4.70 -14.48
C LEU A 147 8.71 -5.52 -15.41
N LEU A 148 7.40 -5.23 -15.42
CA LEU A 148 6.48 -5.84 -16.37
C LEU A 148 6.83 -5.49 -17.82
N LYS A 149 7.11 -4.22 -18.13
CA LYS A 149 7.50 -3.78 -19.48
C LYS A 149 8.77 -4.49 -19.97
N SER A 150 9.75 -4.68 -19.10
CA SER A 150 10.98 -5.43 -19.38
C SER A 150 10.69 -6.90 -19.73
N GLN A 151 9.78 -7.55 -19.01
CA GLN A 151 9.39 -8.96 -19.25
C GLN A 151 8.41 -9.19 -20.40
N PHE A 152 7.68 -8.14 -20.81
CA PHE A 152 6.66 -8.17 -21.86
C PHE A 152 6.87 -6.99 -22.82
N PRO A 153 7.96 -6.98 -23.62
CA PRO A 153 8.33 -5.81 -24.42
C PRO A 153 7.27 -5.40 -25.46
N THR A 154 6.47 -6.36 -25.93
CA THR A 154 5.40 -6.17 -26.91
C THR A 154 4.16 -5.46 -26.36
N LEU A 155 3.98 -5.41 -25.03
CA LEU A 155 2.88 -4.66 -24.42
C LEU A 155 3.12 -3.18 -24.59
N GLN A 156 2.09 -2.44 -24.93
CA GLN A 156 2.13 -0.98 -24.98
C GLN A 156 1.74 -0.41 -23.59
N GLY A 157 2.08 0.85 -23.34
CA GLY A 157 1.91 1.46 -22.02
C GLY A 157 2.99 1.01 -21.01
N LEU A 158 2.58 0.82 -19.75
CA LEU A 158 3.42 0.58 -18.59
C LEU A 158 4.52 1.64 -18.43
N GLY A 159 4.18 2.88 -18.79
CA GLY A 159 5.03 4.05 -18.63
C GLY A 159 5.08 4.51 -17.17
N LEU A 160 5.88 5.55 -16.87
CA LEU A 160 5.79 6.19 -15.56
C LEU A 160 4.40 6.81 -15.39
N THR A 161 3.87 6.78 -14.16
CA THR A 161 2.53 7.30 -13.81
C THR A 161 2.28 8.77 -14.17
N PHE A 162 3.33 9.53 -14.48
CA PHE A 162 3.29 10.95 -14.88
C PHE A 162 3.58 11.19 -16.36
N GLU A 163 3.99 10.16 -17.09
CA GLU A 163 4.42 10.25 -18.49
C GLU A 163 3.35 9.70 -19.44
N ASP A 164 2.08 9.76 -19.04
CA ASP A 164 0.96 9.34 -19.87
C ASP A 164 0.90 10.24 -21.13
N GLN A 165 1.55 9.79 -22.21
CA GLN A 165 1.51 10.44 -23.52
C GLN A 165 0.22 10.07 -24.23
N PRO A 166 -0.47 11.04 -24.87
CA PRO A 166 -1.64 10.75 -25.69
C PRO A 166 -1.28 9.77 -26.80
N CYS A 167 -2.05 8.68 -26.92
CA CYS A 167 -2.04 7.83 -28.09
C CYS A 167 -2.72 8.59 -29.23
N ILE A 168 -2.04 8.70 -30.36
CA ILE A 168 -2.55 9.42 -31.54
C ILE A 168 -3.68 8.61 -32.20
N ASP A 169 -3.56 7.29 -32.18
CA ASP A 169 -4.52 6.31 -32.73
C ASP A 169 -4.84 5.23 -31.68
N TRP A 170 -5.83 4.38 -31.97
CA TRP A 170 -6.18 3.21 -31.14
C TRP A 170 -4.98 2.28 -30.93
N VAL A 171 -4.86 1.73 -29.71
CA VAL A 171 -3.73 0.91 -29.31
C VAL A 171 -4.17 -0.44 -28.72
N ASP A 172 -3.84 -1.52 -29.42
CA ASP A 172 -4.01 -2.88 -28.90
C ASP A 172 -2.88 -3.28 -27.95
N ASN A 173 -3.20 -4.23 -27.07
CA ASN A 173 -2.26 -4.80 -26.09
C ASN A 173 -1.61 -3.75 -25.18
N TYR A 174 -2.41 -2.77 -24.76
CA TYR A 174 -1.97 -1.71 -23.85
C TYR A 174 -2.36 -2.03 -22.42
N ILE A 175 -1.45 -1.77 -21.47
CA ILE A 175 -1.74 -1.78 -20.02
C ILE A 175 -1.13 -0.53 -19.40
N GLN A 176 -1.86 0.15 -18.50
CA GLN A 176 -1.29 1.21 -17.66
C GLN A 176 -1.89 1.13 -16.25
N ILE A 177 -1.03 1.29 -15.24
CA ILE A 177 -1.46 1.51 -13.86
C ILE A 177 -1.51 3.01 -13.63
N ALA A 178 -2.69 3.53 -13.34
CA ALA A 178 -2.91 4.97 -13.19
C ALA A 178 -3.29 5.32 -11.76
N HIS A 179 -2.81 6.50 -11.33
CA HIS A 179 -3.22 7.12 -10.09
C HIS A 179 -4.50 7.92 -10.30
N CYS A 180 -5.49 7.73 -9.43
CA CYS A 180 -6.76 8.44 -9.52
C CYS A 180 -7.32 8.77 -8.15
N ARG A 181 -8.33 9.64 -8.11
CA ARG A 181 -9.07 10.02 -6.88
C ARG A 181 -8.19 10.48 -5.71
N GLY A 182 -7.00 10.98 -6.00
CA GLY A 182 -6.04 11.51 -5.02
C GLY A 182 -5.15 10.48 -4.31
N ASN A 183 -5.59 9.24 -4.12
CA ASN A 183 -4.80 8.20 -3.46
C ASN A 183 -5.15 6.75 -3.89
N HIS A 184 -5.75 6.57 -5.06
CA HIS A 184 -6.23 5.28 -5.53
C HIS A 184 -5.47 4.81 -6.78
N TRP A 185 -5.33 3.50 -6.91
CA TRP A 185 -4.61 2.87 -8.01
C TRP A 185 -5.54 1.93 -8.77
N ILE A 186 -5.57 2.07 -10.10
CA ILE A 186 -6.36 1.25 -11.01
C ILE A 186 -5.48 0.70 -12.13
N ALA A 187 -5.89 -0.42 -12.73
CA ALA A 187 -5.27 -0.92 -13.96
C ALA A 187 -6.21 -0.65 -15.15
N ILE A 188 -5.68 -0.05 -16.20
CA ILE A 188 -6.37 0.27 -17.45
C ILE A 188 -5.80 -0.65 -18.53
N SER A 189 -6.66 -1.21 -19.39
CA SER A 189 -6.20 -2.11 -20.45
C SER A 189 -7.10 -2.09 -21.68
N THR A 190 -6.48 -2.35 -22.83
CA THR A 190 -7.16 -2.66 -24.11
C THR A 190 -7.09 -4.14 -24.48
N ILE A 191 -6.43 -4.96 -23.66
CA ILE A 191 -6.32 -6.41 -23.91
C ILE A 191 -7.68 -7.07 -23.85
N GLY A 192 -8.06 -7.74 -24.94
CA GLY A 192 -9.35 -8.43 -25.07
C GLY A 192 -10.54 -7.48 -25.23
N CYS A 193 -10.30 -6.21 -25.56
CA CYS A 193 -11.35 -5.24 -25.85
C CYS A 193 -11.58 -5.11 -27.36
N ASP A 194 -12.80 -4.73 -27.74
CA ASP A 194 -13.07 -4.24 -29.10
C ASP A 194 -12.44 -2.85 -29.30
N ILE A 195 -12.29 -2.43 -30.56
CA ILE A 195 -11.85 -1.08 -30.92
C ILE A 195 -12.69 -0.04 -30.16
N ASN A 196 -12.01 0.99 -29.63
CA ASN A 196 -12.59 2.08 -28.85
C ASN A 196 -13.27 1.65 -27.54
N LYS A 197 -12.99 0.45 -27.01
CA LYS A 197 -13.44 0.03 -25.69
C LYS A 197 -12.27 -0.20 -24.76
N ILE A 198 -12.35 0.32 -23.55
CA ILE A 198 -11.27 0.21 -22.56
C ILE A 198 -11.82 -0.43 -21.31
N HIS A 199 -11.08 -1.36 -20.74
CA HIS A 199 -11.38 -1.94 -19.44
C HIS A 199 -10.61 -1.22 -18.34
N VAL A 200 -11.33 -0.83 -17.29
CA VAL A 200 -10.77 -0.34 -16.04
C VAL A 200 -11.02 -1.37 -14.95
N TYR A 201 -9.94 -1.89 -14.38
CA TYR A 201 -9.96 -2.86 -13.31
C TYR A 201 -9.68 -2.15 -11.99
N ASP A 202 -10.70 -2.13 -11.14
CA ASP A 202 -10.70 -1.41 -9.88
C ASP A 202 -11.14 -2.34 -8.73
N SER A 203 -10.25 -2.55 -7.76
CA SER A 203 -10.48 -3.40 -6.61
C SER A 203 -11.35 -2.76 -5.53
N LEU A 204 -11.66 -1.46 -5.61
CA LEU A 204 -12.39 -0.73 -4.59
C LEU A 204 -13.72 -0.18 -5.10
N TYR A 205 -13.74 0.47 -6.26
CA TYR A 205 -14.92 1.11 -6.81
C TYR A 205 -15.50 0.36 -8.01
N SER A 206 -16.78 0.60 -8.30
CA SER A 206 -17.49 -0.01 -9.42
C SER A 206 -17.82 0.99 -10.53
N ASN A 207 -17.28 2.21 -10.43
CA ASN A 207 -17.40 3.27 -11.42
C ASN A 207 -16.13 4.13 -11.43
N VAL A 208 -15.84 4.77 -12.57
CA VAL A 208 -14.86 5.85 -12.68
C VAL A 208 -15.51 7.20 -12.37
N ASP A 209 -14.76 8.13 -11.79
CA ASP A 209 -15.17 9.53 -11.62
C ASP A 209 -14.79 10.35 -12.85
N THR A 210 -15.38 11.54 -12.99
CA THR A 210 -15.21 12.42 -14.16
C THR A 210 -13.75 12.73 -14.48
N ASN A 211 -12.92 12.93 -13.46
CA ASN A 211 -11.50 13.24 -13.66
C ASN A 211 -10.73 12.03 -14.23
N THR A 212 -10.98 10.84 -13.69
CA THR A 212 -10.39 9.59 -14.19
C THR A 212 -10.83 9.29 -15.61
N GLU A 213 -12.12 9.46 -15.92
CA GLU A 213 -12.64 9.31 -17.28
C GLU A 213 -11.98 10.30 -18.25
N HIS A 214 -11.82 11.56 -17.85
CA HIS A 214 -11.14 12.57 -18.65
C HIS A 214 -9.68 12.20 -18.93
N ASN A 215 -8.95 11.72 -17.92
CA ASN A 215 -7.57 11.27 -18.08
C ASN A 215 -7.47 10.09 -19.06
N ILE A 216 -8.35 9.08 -18.93
CA ILE A 216 -8.37 7.93 -19.85
C ILE A 216 -8.65 8.40 -21.29
N LYS A 217 -9.62 9.29 -21.48
CA LYS A 217 -9.93 9.87 -22.81
C LYS A 217 -8.80 10.72 -23.38
N THR A 218 -7.95 11.29 -22.52
CA THR A 218 -6.75 12.01 -22.95
C THR A 218 -5.67 11.05 -23.44
N ILE A 219 -5.56 9.87 -22.81
CA ILE A 219 -4.59 8.83 -23.18
C ILE A 219 -5.00 8.11 -24.46
N PHE A 220 -6.27 7.76 -24.64
CA PHE A 220 -6.71 6.83 -25.71
C PHE A 220 -7.61 7.48 -26.79
N ALA A 221 -7.64 8.81 -26.87
CA ALA A 221 -8.60 9.60 -27.64
C ALA A 221 -10.02 9.68 -27.02
N SER A 222 -10.76 10.71 -27.44
CA SER A 222 -11.98 11.17 -26.75
C SER A 222 -13.24 10.32 -27.00
N ASP A 223 -13.22 9.47 -28.02
CA ASP A 223 -14.33 8.64 -28.48
C ASP A 223 -14.35 7.22 -27.88
N VAL A 224 -13.48 6.95 -26.90
CA VAL A 224 -13.43 5.65 -26.21
C VAL A 224 -14.56 5.47 -25.19
N SER A 225 -15.09 4.24 -25.16
CA SER A 225 -16.05 3.74 -24.19
C SER A 225 -15.32 3.01 -23.06
N ILE A 226 -15.59 3.41 -21.81
CA ILE A 226 -14.98 2.79 -20.63
C ILE A 226 -15.95 1.78 -20.04
N SER A 227 -15.48 0.57 -19.77
CA SER A 227 -16.21 -0.44 -19.01
C SER A 227 -15.39 -0.91 -17.80
N LEU A 228 -16.08 -1.35 -16.75
CA LEU A 228 -15.45 -1.86 -15.52
C LEU A 228 -15.85 -3.32 -15.32
N PRO A 229 -15.05 -4.28 -15.83
CA PRO A 229 -15.31 -5.69 -15.62
C PRO A 229 -15.36 -6.05 -14.13
N SER A 230 -16.16 -7.06 -13.79
CA SER A 230 -16.18 -7.61 -12.42
C SER A 230 -14.82 -8.22 -12.09
N VAL A 231 -14.24 -7.81 -10.96
CA VAL A 231 -12.97 -8.33 -10.43
C VAL A 231 -13.08 -8.49 -8.92
N GLN A 232 -12.18 -9.28 -8.35
CA GLN A 232 -12.07 -9.38 -6.90
C GLN A 232 -11.88 -8.00 -6.27
N LYS A 233 -12.74 -7.68 -5.30
CA LYS A 233 -12.62 -6.48 -4.49
C LYS A 233 -11.61 -6.70 -3.37
N GLN A 234 -10.85 -5.66 -3.05
CA GLN A 234 -9.93 -5.67 -1.94
C GLN A 234 -10.69 -5.63 -0.60
N LEU A 235 -10.08 -6.21 0.42
CA LEU A 235 -10.48 -6.02 1.81
C LEU A 235 -9.72 -4.82 2.41
N GLY A 236 -10.44 -3.81 2.91
CA GLY A 236 -9.83 -2.58 3.42
C GLY A 236 -9.49 -1.57 2.32
N LEU A 237 -8.72 -0.52 2.65
CA LEU A 237 -8.52 0.64 1.77
C LEU A 237 -7.11 0.74 1.15
N LYS A 238 -6.13 -0.01 1.66
CA LYS A 238 -4.71 0.25 1.39
C LYS A 238 -4.07 -0.63 0.31
N ASP A 239 -4.81 -1.59 -0.23
CA ASP A 239 -4.27 -2.62 -1.13
C ASP A 239 -4.52 -2.37 -2.62
N CYS A 240 -5.15 -1.25 -2.99
CA CYS A 240 -5.47 -0.92 -4.37
C CYS A 240 -4.25 -0.99 -5.30
N GLY A 241 -3.10 -0.48 -4.86
CA GLY A 241 -1.86 -0.56 -5.63
C GLY A 241 -1.38 -1.98 -5.89
N VAL A 242 -1.51 -2.87 -4.91
CA VAL A 242 -1.10 -4.28 -5.06
C VAL A 242 -2.06 -5.02 -5.98
N PHE A 243 -3.36 -4.75 -5.88
CA PHE A 243 -4.36 -5.28 -6.82
C PHE A 243 -4.15 -4.77 -8.24
N ALA A 244 -3.89 -3.48 -8.44
CA ALA A 244 -3.61 -2.92 -9.76
C ALA A 244 -2.39 -3.61 -10.42
N ILE A 245 -1.31 -3.85 -9.65
CA ILE A 245 -0.14 -4.61 -10.12
C ILE A 245 -0.53 -6.06 -10.46
N ALA A 246 -1.31 -6.73 -9.63
CA ALA A 246 -1.74 -8.11 -9.88
C ALA A 246 -2.63 -8.23 -11.13
N PHE A 247 -3.55 -7.29 -11.33
CA PHE A 247 -4.38 -7.23 -12.53
C PHE A 247 -3.54 -7.02 -13.79
N ALA A 248 -2.64 -6.04 -13.77
CA ALA A 248 -1.71 -5.77 -14.87
C ALA A 248 -0.83 -7.00 -15.18
N THR A 249 -0.35 -7.69 -14.14
CA THR A 249 0.46 -8.90 -14.29
C THR A 249 -0.34 -10.01 -14.95
N HIS A 250 -1.53 -10.33 -14.46
CA HIS A 250 -2.38 -11.37 -15.06
C HIS A 250 -2.70 -11.07 -16.53
N LEU A 251 -3.06 -9.82 -16.84
CA LEU A 251 -3.31 -9.38 -18.21
C LEU A 251 -2.07 -9.55 -19.09
N ALA A 252 -0.89 -9.19 -18.60
CA ALA A 252 0.36 -9.37 -19.33
C ALA A 252 0.62 -10.85 -19.67
N TYR A 253 0.45 -11.76 -18.69
CA TYR A 253 0.57 -13.20 -18.93
C TYR A 253 -0.49 -13.74 -19.90
N SER A 254 -1.70 -13.19 -19.88
CA SER A 254 -2.75 -13.59 -20.81
C SER A 254 -2.39 -13.32 -22.29
N THR A 255 -1.47 -12.39 -22.58
CA THR A 255 -0.98 -12.17 -23.96
C THR A 255 -0.04 -13.27 -24.46
N LYS A 256 0.56 -14.06 -23.57
CA LYS A 256 1.45 -15.17 -23.91
C LYS A 256 0.71 -16.51 -24.08
N CYS A 257 -0.43 -16.66 -23.45
CA CYS A 257 -1.16 -17.93 -23.38
C CYS A 257 -2.43 -17.87 -24.25
N THR A 258 -2.71 -18.94 -25.00
CA THR A 258 -3.93 -19.04 -25.81
C THR A 258 -5.18 -19.31 -24.98
N ASN A 259 -5.02 -19.74 -23.72
CA ASN A 259 -6.11 -19.94 -22.76
C ASN A 259 -6.25 -18.69 -21.90
N HIS A 260 -7.23 -17.85 -22.21
CA HIS A 260 -7.51 -16.62 -21.47
C HIS A 260 -8.41 -16.92 -20.27
N THR A 261 -7.82 -17.09 -19.09
CA THR A 261 -8.61 -16.98 -17.84
C THR A 261 -8.99 -15.52 -17.63
N LEU A 262 -10.27 -15.25 -17.42
CA LEU A 262 -10.75 -13.89 -17.19
C LEU A 262 -10.35 -13.41 -15.78
N LEU A 263 -10.10 -12.12 -15.62
CA LEU A 263 -9.83 -11.54 -14.29
C LEU A 263 -11.01 -11.72 -13.31
N SER A 264 -12.23 -11.86 -13.83
CA SER A 264 -13.42 -12.16 -13.02
C SER A 264 -13.38 -13.54 -12.37
N GLU A 265 -12.57 -14.46 -12.89
CA GLU A 265 -12.43 -15.84 -12.41
C GLU A 265 -11.19 -16.01 -11.52
N LYS A 266 -10.34 -14.98 -11.42
CA LYS A 266 -9.12 -15.01 -10.63
C LYS A 266 -9.44 -14.70 -9.17
N GLN A 267 -8.94 -15.57 -8.29
CA GLN A 267 -8.98 -15.38 -6.86
C GLN A 267 -7.55 -15.13 -6.37
N PHE A 268 -7.32 -13.94 -5.82
CA PHE A 268 -6.05 -13.52 -5.24
C PHE A 268 -6.08 -13.72 -3.72
N ARG A 269 -5.03 -14.34 -3.18
CA ARG A 269 -4.79 -14.39 -1.73
C ARG A 269 -4.20 -13.09 -1.24
N GLN A 270 -5.08 -12.13 -0.94
CA GLN A 270 -4.70 -10.76 -0.53
C GLN A 270 -3.70 -10.71 0.63
N ASP A 271 -3.80 -11.64 1.58
CA ASP A 271 -2.86 -11.82 2.69
C ASP A 271 -1.40 -12.03 2.23
N ASN A 272 -1.20 -12.60 1.05
CA ASN A 272 0.12 -12.95 0.49
C ASN A 272 0.58 -12.04 -0.65
N MET A 273 -0.28 -11.18 -1.20
CA MET A 273 0.08 -10.41 -2.40
C MET A 273 1.26 -9.46 -2.15
N ARG A 274 1.36 -8.87 -0.95
CA ARG A 274 2.45 -7.95 -0.58
C ARG A 274 3.79 -8.66 -0.45
N SER A 275 3.83 -9.80 0.25
CA SER A 275 5.04 -10.62 0.38
C SER A 275 5.46 -11.18 -0.98
N HIS A 276 4.49 -11.55 -1.81
CA HIS A 276 4.74 -11.95 -3.20
C HIS A 276 5.37 -10.83 -4.03
N LEU A 277 4.84 -9.59 -3.95
CA LEU A 277 5.40 -8.45 -4.66
C LEU A 277 6.83 -8.11 -4.21
N ILE A 278 7.11 -8.20 -2.91
CA ILE A 278 8.48 -8.08 -2.36
C ILE A 278 9.40 -9.11 -3.03
N ASN A 279 8.97 -10.38 -3.10
CA ASN A 279 9.74 -11.43 -3.74
C ASN A 279 9.95 -11.17 -5.25
N CYS A 280 8.92 -10.68 -5.95
CA CYS A 280 9.02 -10.32 -7.37
C CYS A 280 10.10 -9.25 -7.61
N PHE A 281 10.19 -8.22 -6.75
CA PHE A 281 11.27 -7.23 -6.86
C PHE A 281 12.64 -7.82 -6.53
N MET A 282 12.75 -8.60 -5.46
CA MET A 282 14.02 -9.21 -5.04
C MET A 282 14.58 -10.16 -6.12
N THR A 283 13.70 -10.92 -6.76
CA THR A 283 14.05 -11.85 -7.85
C THR A 283 14.14 -11.18 -9.22
N ARG A 284 13.77 -9.89 -9.30
CA ARG A 284 13.61 -9.15 -10.57
C ARG A 284 12.77 -9.91 -11.58
N SER A 285 11.70 -10.54 -11.11
CA SER A 285 10.79 -11.31 -11.94
C SER A 285 9.35 -11.13 -11.46
N MET A 286 8.50 -10.50 -12.26
CA MET A 286 7.08 -10.40 -11.97
C MET A 286 6.36 -11.68 -12.41
N THR A 287 5.86 -12.46 -11.46
CA THR A 287 5.08 -13.68 -11.71
C THR A 287 3.61 -13.47 -11.35
N GLU A 288 2.72 -14.27 -11.93
CA GLU A 288 1.29 -14.22 -11.59
C GLU A 288 1.05 -14.30 -10.07
N PHE A 289 0.02 -13.59 -9.62
CA PHE A 289 -0.45 -13.58 -8.24
C PHE A 289 -1.53 -14.65 -8.09
N PHE A 290 -1.53 -15.36 -6.97
CA PHE A 290 -2.47 -16.43 -6.62
C PHE A 290 -3.07 -16.21 -5.24
#